data_AF-A0A229SC26-F1
#
_entry.id   AF-A0A229SC26-F1
#
_cell.length_a   1.000
_cell.length_b   1.000
_cell.length_c   1.000
_cell.angle_alpha   90.00
_cell.angle_beta   90.00
_cell.angle_gamma   90.00
#
_symmetry.space_group_name_H-M   'P 1'
#
loop_
_entity.id
_entity.type
_entity.pdbx_description
1 polymer ?
#
loop_
_entity_poly.entity_id
_entity_poly.type
_entity_poly.pdbx_seq_one_letter_code
_entity_poly.pdbx_strand_id
1 'polypeptide(L)'
;MYAVLILALTGCSSTQPESPGSRYPGTQDGARQLVTDLRTGDPLPLIKTLVPTAEDCRAVFEGELAAKAEAYYGKQFATPETGPIAKPDQTELELWAASSEDLKAKAGNFVHFPGGYAKIAPSLKPGLTFYRWKYVVPGSDLGMAYDGLVYLGSRWVWLPKPWRPAESA
;
A
#
# COMPACT_ATOMS: atom_id res chain seq x y z
N MET A 1 8.17 1.69 57.50
CA MET A 1 8.96 1.44 56.28
C MET A 1 8.02 1.68 55.10
N TYR A 2 8.19 2.80 54.39
CA TYR A 2 7.35 3.17 53.25
C TYR A 2 7.77 2.36 52.02
N ALA A 3 6.82 1.70 51.35
CA ALA A 3 7.03 1.11 50.03
C ALA A 3 6.33 2.00 48.99
N VAL A 4 7.15 2.67 48.18
CA VAL A 4 6.74 3.49 47.04
C VAL A 4 6.40 2.56 45.88
N LEU A 5 5.17 2.63 45.37
CA LEU A 5 4.73 1.95 44.17
C LEU A 5 4.93 2.89 42.96
N ILE A 6 5.87 2.57 42.08
CA ILE A 6 6.12 3.31 40.84
C ILE A 6 5.20 2.73 39.76
N LEU A 7 4.25 3.54 39.27
CA LEU A 7 3.50 3.28 38.05
C LEU A 7 4.40 3.63 36.84
N ALA A 8 4.76 2.63 36.05
CA ALA A 8 5.34 2.85 34.72
C ALA A 8 4.23 2.83 33.67
N LEU A 9 3.98 3.99 33.05
CA LEU A 9 3.15 4.14 31.85
C LEU A 9 3.95 3.64 30.64
N THR A 10 3.72 2.39 30.22
CA THR A 10 4.15 1.93 28.90
C THR A 10 3.10 2.30 27.86
N GLY A 11 3.38 3.36 27.09
CA GLY A 11 2.72 3.59 25.82
C GLY A 11 3.16 2.54 24.81
N CYS A 12 2.24 1.67 24.38
CA CYS A 12 2.47 0.74 23.29
C CYS A 12 1.78 1.27 22.03
N SER A 13 2.60 1.61 21.03
CA SER A 13 2.22 1.72 19.64
C SER A 13 1.39 0.50 19.23
N SER A 14 0.27 0.75 18.56
CA SER A 14 -0.68 -0.24 18.06
C SER A 14 -0.02 -1.22 17.09
N THR A 15 0.62 -2.26 17.61
CA THR A 15 1.07 -3.40 16.82
C THR A 15 -0.15 -4.29 16.60
N GLN A 16 -0.74 -4.22 15.42
CA GLN A 16 -1.79 -5.16 15.01
C GLN A 16 -1.20 -6.58 15.04
N PRO A 17 -1.88 -7.58 15.61
CA PRO A 17 -1.37 -8.94 15.68
C PRO A 17 -1.18 -9.50 14.27
N GLU A 18 0.07 -9.77 13.92
CA GLU A 18 0.45 -10.44 12.68
C GLU A 18 -0.15 -11.85 12.67
N SER A 19 -0.77 -12.25 11.56
CA SER A 19 -1.18 -13.65 11.37
C SER A 19 0.09 -14.50 11.17
N PRO A 20 0.45 -15.42 12.09
CA PRO A 20 1.63 -16.26 11.93
C PRO A 20 1.43 -17.18 10.72
N GLY A 21 2.33 -17.12 9.74
CA GLY A 21 2.36 -18.07 8.60
C GLY A 21 1.86 -17.54 7.25
N SER A 22 1.55 -16.25 7.09
CA SER A 22 1.35 -15.69 5.74
C SER A 22 2.68 -15.64 4.99
N ARG A 23 2.70 -16.05 3.71
CA ARG A 23 3.86 -15.88 2.80
C ARG A 23 4.31 -14.42 2.74
N TYR A 24 3.37 -13.48 2.89
CA TYR A 24 3.62 -12.04 2.92
C TYR A 24 3.05 -11.50 4.23
N PRO A 25 3.85 -11.37 5.32
CA PRO A 25 3.38 -10.78 6.56
C PRO A 25 2.89 -9.34 6.33
N GLY A 26 2.07 -8.80 7.23
CA GLY A 26 1.50 -7.44 7.12
C GLY A 26 2.49 -6.30 7.40
N THR A 27 3.74 -6.46 6.97
CA THR A 27 4.88 -5.60 7.33
C THR A 27 5.58 -5.07 6.08
N GLN A 28 6.55 -4.17 6.27
CA GLN A 28 7.39 -3.70 5.16
C GLN A 28 8.17 -4.84 4.49
N ASP A 29 8.61 -5.85 5.25
CA ASP A 29 9.29 -7.02 4.68
C ASP A 29 8.33 -7.86 3.83
N GLY A 30 7.08 -8.01 4.27
CA GLY A 30 6.05 -8.66 3.46
C GLY A 30 5.71 -7.89 2.20
N ALA A 31 5.63 -6.55 2.26
CA ALA A 31 5.49 -5.72 1.07
C ALA A 31 6.66 -5.91 0.10
N ARG A 32 7.90 -5.87 0.62
CA ARG A 32 9.13 -6.07 -0.17
C ARG A 32 9.15 -7.43 -0.85
N GLN A 33 8.79 -8.49 -0.13
CA GLN A 33 8.74 -9.84 -0.68
C GLN A 33 7.65 -9.96 -1.75
N LEU A 34 6.45 -9.45 -1.48
CA LEU A 34 5.33 -9.47 -2.41
C LEU A 34 5.66 -8.77 -3.73
N VAL A 35 6.22 -7.55 -3.69
CA VAL A 35 6.57 -6.82 -4.91
C VAL A 35 7.80 -7.41 -5.61
N THR A 36 8.69 -8.07 -4.87
CA THR A 36 9.78 -8.84 -5.51
C THR A 36 9.21 -10.02 -6.30
N ASP A 37 8.32 -10.81 -5.70
CA ASP A 37 7.68 -11.96 -6.34
C ASP A 37 6.83 -11.57 -7.55
N LEU A 38 6.16 -10.41 -7.48
CA LEU A 38 5.43 -9.83 -8.61
C LEU A 38 6.34 -9.57 -9.83
N ARG A 39 7.63 -9.26 -9.62
CA ARG A 39 8.59 -9.00 -10.71
C ARG A 39 9.19 -10.27 -11.30
N THR A 40 9.45 -11.28 -10.49
CA THR A 40 10.32 -12.43 -10.84
C THR A 40 9.60 -13.63 -11.45
N GLY A 41 8.32 -13.50 -11.83
CA GLY A 41 7.51 -14.58 -12.41
C GLY A 41 6.36 -14.07 -13.28
N ASP A 42 5.36 -14.93 -13.54
CA ASP A 42 4.08 -14.49 -14.09
C ASP A 42 3.33 -13.68 -13.01
N PRO A 43 3.13 -12.36 -13.20
CA PRO A 43 2.50 -11.53 -12.18
C PRO A 43 0.99 -11.77 -12.07
N LEU A 44 0.34 -12.32 -13.10
CA LEU A 44 -1.12 -12.34 -13.19
C LEU A 44 -1.80 -13.12 -12.06
N PRO A 45 -1.33 -14.33 -11.66
CA PRO A 45 -1.93 -15.04 -10.53
C PRO A 45 -1.83 -14.25 -9.23
N LEU A 46 -0.70 -13.59 -8.97
CA LEU A 46 -0.51 -12.81 -7.76
C LEU A 46 -1.34 -11.52 -7.80
N ILE A 47 -1.36 -10.79 -8.92
CA ILE A 47 -2.21 -9.59 -9.11
C ILE A 47 -3.69 -9.91 -8.85
N LYS A 48 -4.19 -11.06 -9.32
CA LYS A 48 -5.58 -11.48 -9.06
C LYS A 48 -5.91 -11.59 -7.58
N THR A 49 -4.94 -11.95 -6.73
CA THR A 49 -5.13 -11.97 -5.27
C THR A 49 -5.17 -10.57 -4.66
N LEU A 50 -4.65 -9.54 -5.34
CA LEU A 50 -4.54 -8.17 -4.81
C LEU A 50 -5.70 -7.27 -5.25
N VAL A 51 -6.56 -7.76 -6.14
CA VAL A 51 -7.71 -7.00 -6.65
C VAL A 51 -8.58 -6.53 -5.46
N PRO A 52 -8.87 -5.22 -5.35
CA PRO A 52 -9.72 -4.70 -4.29
C PRO A 52 -11.15 -5.21 -4.42
N THR A 53 -11.72 -5.63 -3.29
CA THR A 53 -13.16 -5.83 -3.15
C THR A 53 -13.85 -4.54 -2.73
N ALA A 54 -15.18 -4.54 -2.74
CA ALA A 54 -16.00 -3.45 -2.19
C ALA A 54 -15.68 -3.19 -0.70
N GLU A 55 -15.44 -4.25 0.08
CA GLU A 55 -15.06 -4.16 1.48
C GLU A 55 -13.68 -3.53 1.66
N ASP A 56 -12.70 -3.96 0.84
CA ASP A 56 -11.37 -3.37 0.84
C ASP A 56 -11.42 -1.85 0.54
N CYS A 57 -12.23 -1.44 -0.44
CA CYS A 57 -12.40 -0.03 -0.77
C CYS A 57 -12.99 0.78 0.39
N ARG A 58 -13.96 0.22 1.12
CA ARG A 58 -14.54 0.83 2.34
C ARG A 58 -13.60 0.79 3.55
N ALA A 59 -12.65 -0.13 3.57
CA ALA A 59 -11.60 -0.18 4.59
C ALA A 59 -10.50 0.85 4.34
N VAL A 60 -10.34 1.31 3.09
CA VAL A 60 -9.33 2.31 2.72
C VAL A 60 -9.87 3.74 2.69
N PHE A 61 -11.05 3.94 2.11
CA PHE A 61 -11.60 5.27 1.86
C PHE A 61 -12.83 5.55 2.73
N GLU A 62 -13.00 6.83 3.07
CA GLU A 62 -14.20 7.38 3.69
C GLU A 62 -15.18 7.93 2.65
N GLY A 63 -16.46 7.94 3.00
CA GLY A 63 -17.53 8.60 2.23
C GLY A 63 -17.70 8.06 0.81
N GLU A 64 -18.08 8.96 -0.11
CA GLU A 64 -18.37 8.62 -1.50
C GLU A 64 -17.16 8.06 -2.27
N LEU A 65 -15.94 8.34 -1.81
CA LEU A 65 -14.73 7.87 -2.48
C LEU A 65 -14.61 6.35 -2.44
N ALA A 66 -15.13 5.69 -1.40
CA ALA A 66 -15.14 4.22 -1.32
C ALA A 66 -15.95 3.60 -2.47
N ALA A 67 -17.15 4.13 -2.75
CA ALA A 67 -17.99 3.64 -3.84
C ALA A 67 -17.39 3.95 -5.22
N LYS A 68 -16.77 5.13 -5.38
CA LYS A 68 -16.04 5.48 -6.61
C LYS A 68 -14.84 4.55 -6.83
N ALA A 69 -14.10 4.21 -5.78
CA ALA A 69 -12.98 3.29 -5.84
C ALA A 69 -13.42 1.89 -6.26
N GLU A 70 -14.49 1.36 -5.66
CA GLU A 70 -15.06 0.07 -6.06
C GLU A 70 -15.40 0.03 -7.55
N ALA A 71 -16.15 1.03 -8.04
CA ALA A 71 -16.55 1.11 -9.44
C ALA A 71 -15.35 1.28 -10.39
N TYR A 72 -14.35 2.07 -10.00
CA TYR A 72 -13.14 2.30 -10.78
C TYR A 72 -12.29 1.03 -10.90
N TYR A 73 -11.98 0.38 -9.77
CA TYR A 73 -11.14 -0.81 -9.76
C TYR A 73 -11.84 -2.05 -10.32
N GLY A 74 -13.15 -2.17 -10.14
CA GLY A 74 -13.95 -3.20 -10.82
C GLY A 74 -13.80 -3.13 -12.34
N LYS A 75 -13.77 -1.91 -12.92
CA LYS A 75 -13.52 -1.71 -14.36
C LYS A 75 -12.05 -1.92 -14.72
N GLN A 76 -11.11 -1.37 -13.94
CA GLN A 76 -9.68 -1.45 -14.23
C GLN A 76 -9.17 -2.90 -14.24
N PHE A 77 -9.65 -3.75 -13.32
CA PHE A 77 -9.25 -5.15 -13.23
C PHE A 77 -10.12 -6.10 -14.06
N ALA A 78 -11.18 -5.63 -14.72
CA ALA A 78 -12.00 -6.45 -15.62
C ALA A 78 -11.19 -6.97 -16.81
N THR A 79 -10.21 -6.19 -17.27
CA THR A 79 -9.29 -6.54 -18.35
C THR A 79 -7.86 -6.32 -17.83
N PRO A 80 -7.29 -7.29 -17.08
CA PRO A 80 -5.97 -7.10 -16.50
C PRO A 80 -4.92 -6.92 -17.60
N GLU A 81 -4.05 -5.92 -17.44
CA GLU A 81 -2.89 -5.76 -18.32
C GLU A 81 -2.00 -7.01 -18.22
N THR A 82 -1.66 -7.59 -19.37
CA THR A 82 -0.92 -8.86 -19.47
C THR A 82 0.58 -8.67 -19.69
N GLY A 83 1.08 -7.45 -19.50
CA GLY A 83 2.50 -7.11 -19.67
C GLY A 83 3.35 -7.39 -18.42
N PRO A 84 4.68 -7.51 -18.57
CA PRO A 84 5.57 -7.58 -17.43
C PRO A 84 5.52 -6.26 -16.65
N ILE A 85 5.58 -6.36 -15.32
CA ILE A 85 5.56 -5.18 -14.44
C ILE A 85 6.97 -4.58 -14.20
N ALA A 86 8.00 -5.11 -14.86
CA ALA A 86 9.34 -4.54 -14.87
C ALA A 86 9.99 -4.86 -16.22
N LYS A 87 10.92 -4.01 -16.66
CA LYS A 87 11.80 -4.38 -17.77
C LYS A 87 12.87 -5.37 -17.28
N PRO A 88 13.44 -6.23 -18.14
CA PRO A 88 14.44 -7.22 -17.73
C PRO A 88 15.69 -6.64 -17.04
N ASP A 89 16.08 -5.42 -17.38
CA ASP A 89 17.22 -4.68 -16.82
C ASP A 89 16.91 -3.98 -15.48
N GLN A 90 15.62 -3.85 -15.13
CA GLN A 90 15.17 -3.24 -13.89
C GLN A 90 15.19 -4.26 -12.75
N THR A 91 16.38 -4.49 -12.19
CA THR A 91 16.65 -5.57 -11.24
C THR A 91 16.66 -5.14 -9.78
N GLU A 92 16.80 -3.84 -9.49
CA GLU A 92 16.78 -3.28 -8.14
C GLU A 92 15.37 -2.80 -7.75
N LEU A 93 15.09 -2.84 -6.45
CA LEU A 93 13.81 -2.47 -5.85
C LEU A 93 13.99 -1.31 -4.88
N GLU A 94 13.41 -0.16 -5.22
CA GLU A 94 13.19 0.94 -4.29
C GLU A 94 11.78 0.83 -3.71
N LEU A 95 11.64 0.93 -2.39
CA LEU A 95 10.37 0.79 -1.68
C LEU A 95 10.27 1.87 -0.61
N TRP A 96 9.15 2.58 -0.58
CA TRP A 96 8.81 3.58 0.43
C TRP A 96 7.46 3.28 1.04
N ALA A 97 7.32 3.59 2.32
CA ALA A 97 6.09 3.46 3.08
C ALA A 97 5.70 4.81 3.69
N ALA A 98 4.41 5.13 3.68
CA ALA A 98 3.86 6.30 4.39
C ALA A 98 2.53 5.92 5.03
N SER A 99 2.32 6.34 6.28
CA SER A 99 1.01 6.14 6.92
C SER A 99 -0.04 7.10 6.36
N SER A 100 -1.33 6.82 6.54
CA SER A 100 -2.39 7.77 6.15
C SER A 100 -2.25 9.11 6.88
N GLU A 101 -1.71 9.11 8.09
CA GLU A 101 -1.35 10.33 8.84
C GLU A 101 -0.19 11.09 8.19
N ASP A 102 0.90 10.41 7.82
CA ASP A 102 2.02 11.03 7.10
C ASP A 102 1.57 11.62 5.76
N LEU A 103 0.71 10.91 5.03
CA LEU A 103 0.15 11.38 3.76
C LEU A 103 -0.71 12.63 3.96
N LYS A 104 -1.47 12.71 5.05
CA LYS A 104 -2.29 13.88 5.41
C LYS A 104 -1.44 15.07 5.87
N ALA A 105 -0.39 14.80 6.65
CA ALA A 105 0.55 15.79 7.15
C ALA A 105 1.60 16.22 6.10
N LYS A 106 1.69 15.50 4.97
CA LYS A 106 2.77 15.63 3.98
C LYS A 106 4.17 15.45 4.59
N ALA A 107 4.28 14.50 5.52
CA ALA A 107 5.49 14.25 6.31
C ALA A 107 6.22 12.98 5.86
N GLY A 108 7.41 12.75 6.43
CA GLY A 108 8.19 11.54 6.23
C GLY A 108 8.43 11.23 4.74
N ASN A 109 8.06 10.01 4.33
CA ASN A 109 8.25 9.56 2.95
C ASN A 109 7.25 10.14 1.95
N PHE A 110 6.33 11.03 2.35
CA PHE A 110 5.38 11.66 1.41
C PHE A 110 6.06 12.27 0.18
N VAL A 111 7.28 12.79 0.31
CA VAL A 111 8.08 13.34 -0.79
C VAL A 111 8.29 12.34 -1.94
N HIS A 112 8.28 11.04 -1.66
CA HIS A 112 8.41 10.00 -2.67
C HIS A 112 7.08 9.67 -3.34
N PHE A 113 5.92 10.01 -2.74
CA PHE A 113 4.60 9.66 -3.26
C PHE A 113 4.16 10.59 -4.39
N PRO A 114 3.35 10.09 -5.36
CA PRO A 114 2.75 10.95 -6.39
C PRO A 114 1.90 12.05 -5.76
N GLY A 115 1.92 13.25 -6.34
CA GLY A 115 1.13 14.39 -5.86
C GLY A 115 -0.38 14.14 -5.78
N GLY A 116 -0.90 13.13 -6.50
CA GLY A 116 -2.29 12.70 -6.39
C GLY A 116 -2.70 12.23 -4.98
N TYR A 117 -1.76 11.71 -4.17
CA TYR A 117 -2.05 11.33 -2.78
C TYR A 117 -2.53 12.52 -1.93
N ALA A 118 -2.05 13.73 -2.19
CA ALA A 118 -2.52 14.93 -1.48
C ALA A 118 -4.03 15.20 -1.69
N LYS A 119 -4.61 14.73 -2.81
CA LYS A 119 -6.03 14.91 -3.12
C LYS A 119 -6.93 13.97 -2.32
N ILE A 120 -6.43 12.77 -2.00
CA ILE A 120 -7.20 11.73 -1.31
C ILE A 120 -6.88 11.60 0.17
N ALA A 121 -5.75 12.16 0.64
CA ALA A 121 -5.32 12.03 2.04
C ALA A 121 -6.41 12.43 3.08
N PRO A 122 -7.25 13.46 2.85
CA PRO A 122 -8.37 13.76 3.75
C PRO A 122 -9.45 12.68 3.83
N SER A 123 -9.54 11.82 2.81
CA SER A 123 -10.54 10.75 2.66
C SER A 123 -9.98 9.36 2.98
N LEU A 124 -8.73 9.24 3.43
CA LEU A 124 -8.15 7.97 3.85
C LEU A 124 -8.56 7.65 5.27
N LYS A 125 -8.85 6.37 5.55
CA LYS A 125 -9.01 5.89 6.92
C LYS A 125 -7.69 5.97 7.70
N PRO A 126 -7.73 6.25 9.01
CA PRO A 126 -6.52 6.32 9.84
C PRO A 126 -5.87 4.95 10.03
N GLY A 127 -4.59 4.94 10.39
CA GLY A 127 -3.83 3.73 10.73
C GLY A 127 -3.42 2.84 9.55
N LEU A 128 -3.58 3.32 8.32
CA LEU A 128 -3.20 2.59 7.12
C LEU A 128 -1.74 2.88 6.76
N THR A 129 -1.01 1.89 6.24
CA THR A 129 0.31 2.09 5.64
C THR A 129 0.24 1.83 4.14
N PHE A 130 0.53 2.86 3.35
CA PHE A 130 0.63 2.77 1.90
C PHE A 130 2.07 2.54 1.49
N TYR A 131 2.25 1.67 0.50
CA TYR A 131 3.53 1.41 -0.12
C TYR A 131 3.56 1.92 -1.56
N ARG A 132 4.69 2.51 -1.90
CA ARG A 132 5.10 2.88 -3.26
C ARG A 132 6.41 2.19 -3.56
N TRP A 133 6.58 1.72 -4.78
CA TRP A 133 7.84 1.12 -5.20
C TRP A 133 8.22 1.46 -6.63
N LYS A 134 9.50 1.24 -6.93
CA LYS A 134 10.03 1.24 -8.30
C LYS A 134 10.87 0.00 -8.54
N TYR A 135 10.83 -0.49 -9.77
CA TYR A 135 11.89 -1.36 -10.29
C TYR A 135 12.82 -0.53 -11.15
N VAL A 136 14.10 -0.49 -10.78
CA VAL A 136 15.12 0.37 -11.40
C VAL A 136 16.29 -0.45 -11.90
N VAL A 137 17.01 0.11 -12.87
CA VAL A 137 18.30 -0.43 -13.31
C VAL A 137 19.34 -0.13 -12.22
N PRO A 138 20.29 -1.05 -11.93
CA PRO A 138 21.35 -0.78 -10.96
C PRO A 138 22.07 0.55 -11.18
N GLY A 139 22.12 1.37 -10.14
CA GLY A 139 22.74 2.71 -10.18
C GLY A 139 21.88 3.81 -10.84
N SER A 140 20.62 3.54 -11.15
CA SER A 140 19.65 4.51 -11.69
C SER A 140 18.47 4.69 -10.72
N ASP A 141 17.88 5.88 -10.67
CA ASP A 141 16.62 6.16 -9.96
C ASP A 141 15.39 6.14 -10.90
N LEU A 142 15.63 5.95 -12.20
CA LEU A 142 14.60 5.85 -13.24
C LEU A 142 14.16 4.41 -13.43
N GLY A 143 12.85 4.20 -13.46
CA GLY A 143 12.27 2.86 -13.49
C GLY A 143 10.76 2.85 -13.67
N MET A 144 10.18 1.65 -13.70
CA MET A 144 8.73 1.49 -13.65
C MET A 144 8.26 1.66 -12.21
N ALA A 145 7.32 2.60 -12.00
CA ALA A 145 6.85 3.03 -10.70
C ALA A 145 5.41 2.59 -10.46
N TYR A 146 5.16 2.14 -9.24
CA TYR A 146 3.85 1.66 -8.79
C TYR A 146 3.57 2.15 -7.37
N ASP A 147 2.31 2.20 -7.00
CA ASP A 147 1.86 2.68 -5.71
C ASP A 147 0.51 2.07 -5.34
N GLY A 148 0.08 2.31 -4.10
CA GLY A 148 -1.24 1.96 -3.61
C GLY A 148 -1.36 0.54 -3.06
N LEU A 149 -0.23 -0.11 -2.73
CA LEU A 149 -0.25 -1.36 -2.00
C LEU A 149 -0.50 -1.07 -0.51
N VAL A 150 -1.45 -1.78 0.11
CA VAL A 150 -1.84 -1.61 1.51
C VAL A 150 -2.16 -2.98 2.12
N TYR A 151 -1.83 -3.17 3.41
CA TYR A 151 -2.27 -4.32 4.18
C TYR A 151 -3.46 -3.94 5.05
N LEU A 152 -4.55 -4.71 4.97
CA LEU A 152 -5.81 -4.42 5.68
C LEU A 152 -6.04 -5.34 6.89
N GLY A 153 -4.97 -5.82 7.50
CA GLY A 153 -5.02 -6.68 8.70
C GLY A 153 -5.16 -8.18 8.41
N SER A 154 -5.78 -8.56 7.29
CA SER A 154 -5.94 -9.97 6.87
C SER A 154 -5.30 -10.26 5.51
N ARG A 155 -5.27 -9.28 4.60
CA ARG A 155 -4.77 -9.43 3.23
C ARG A 155 -4.10 -8.16 2.70
N TRP A 156 -3.26 -8.37 1.69
CA TRP A 156 -2.72 -7.30 0.85
C TRP A 156 -3.71 -6.93 -0.25
N VAL A 157 -3.81 -5.63 -0.53
CA VAL A 157 -4.67 -5.05 -1.57
C VAL A 157 -3.86 -4.05 -2.39
N TRP A 158 -4.04 -4.06 -3.70
CA TRP A 158 -3.40 -3.12 -4.61
C TRP A 158 -4.42 -2.17 -5.26
N LEU A 159 -4.32 -0.89 -4.89
CA LEU A 159 -5.15 0.21 -5.38
C LEU A 159 -4.29 1.13 -6.27
N PRO A 160 -3.96 0.75 -7.51
CA PRO A 160 -3.06 1.53 -8.35
C PRO A 160 -3.60 2.95 -8.54
N LYS A 161 -2.75 3.94 -8.28
CA LYS A 161 -3.07 5.37 -8.40
C LYS A 161 -4.39 5.72 -7.66
N PRO A 162 -4.43 5.62 -6.32
CA PRO A 162 -5.67 5.68 -5.53
C PRO A 162 -6.44 7.01 -5.60
N TRP A 163 -5.89 8.02 -6.26
CA TRP A 163 -6.56 9.28 -6.54
C TRP A 163 -7.40 9.29 -7.82
N ARG A 164 -7.22 8.32 -8.73
CA ARG A 164 -7.98 8.25 -9.98
C ARG A 164 -9.49 8.11 -9.79
N PRO A 165 -10.00 7.37 -8.78
CA PRO A 165 -11.44 7.33 -8.51
C PRO A 165 -12.05 8.69 -8.18
N ALA A 166 -11.30 9.62 -7.57
CA ALA A 166 -11.76 10.97 -7.29
C ALA A 166 -11.81 11.87 -8.55
N GLU A 167 -11.06 11.51 -9.60
CA GLU A 167 -10.99 12.25 -10.87
C GLU A 167 -11.96 11.69 -11.92
N SER A 168 -12.48 10.48 -11.70
CA SER A 168 -13.36 9.78 -12.62
C SER A 168 -14.81 10.10 -12.26
N ALA A 169 -15.32 11.21 -12.78
CA ALA A 169 -16.74 11.60 -12.72
C ALA A 169 -17.45 11.16 -14.01
#